data_AF-A0A3C0BAZ4-F1
#
_entry.id   AF-A0A3C0BAZ4-F1
#
_cell.length_a   1.000
_cell.length_b   1.000
_cell.length_c   1.000
_cell.angle_alpha   90.00
_cell.angle_beta   90.00
_cell.angle_gamma   90.00
#
_symmetry.space_group_name_H-M   'P 1'
#
loop_
_entity.id
_entity.type
_entity.pdbx_description
1 polymer ?
#
loop_
_entity_poly.entity_id
_entity_poly.type
_entity_poly.pdbx_seq_one_letter_code
_entity_poly.pdbx_strand_id
1 'polypeptide(L)'
;TSFSIDILGLNENSLLSEQQRVKTRMAVHIGFALFLTGLIIFFRAISDESVINKLFTIAGYTYGPLLGLFAFGLLTKRIANDRIIPFIAIASPIICYFINEYSEQLLNGYKFGFELLLLNGFIVFF
;
A
#
# COMPACT_ATOMS: atom_id res chain seq x y z
N THR A 1 -6.35 1.92 14.46
CA THR A 1 -7.82 1.76 14.39
C THR A 1 -8.22 0.56 13.56
N SER A 2 -7.81 0.46 12.28
CA SER A 2 -8.11 -0.71 11.42
C SER A 2 -7.69 -2.05 12.03
N PHE A 3 -6.45 -2.18 12.52
CA PHE A 3 -6.01 -3.42 13.20
C PHE A 3 -6.88 -3.79 14.42
N SER A 4 -7.34 -2.80 15.18
CA SER A 4 -8.17 -3.02 16.38
C SER A 4 -9.59 -3.45 16.05
N ILE A 5 -10.14 -3.01 14.91
CA ILE A 5 -11.52 -3.25 14.52
C ILE A 5 -11.59 -4.43 13.54
N ASP A 6 -10.83 -4.36 12.45
CA ASP A 6 -10.92 -5.30 11.32
C ASP A 6 -10.16 -6.61 11.60
N ILE A 7 -9.06 -6.57 12.36
CA ILE A 7 -8.24 -7.77 12.64
C ILE A 7 -8.58 -8.36 14.02
N LEU A 8 -8.62 -7.54 15.05
CA LEU A 8 -8.91 -7.99 16.42
C LEU A 8 -10.41 -8.09 16.74
N GLY A 9 -11.30 -7.56 15.88
CA GLY A 9 -12.75 -7.63 16.11
C GLY A 9 -13.20 -6.98 17.41
N LEU A 10 -12.47 -5.99 17.96
CA LEU A 10 -12.69 -5.52 19.33
C LEU A 10 -14.07 -4.89 19.57
N ASN A 11 -14.74 -4.40 18.52
CA ASN A 11 -16.10 -3.87 18.64
C ASN A 11 -17.16 -4.98 18.70
N GLU A 12 -16.92 -6.11 18.04
CA GLU A 12 -17.87 -7.23 17.90
C GLU A 12 -17.75 -8.22 19.07
N ASN A 13 -16.64 -8.18 19.80
CA ASN A 13 -16.41 -9.06 20.94
C ASN A 13 -17.21 -8.62 22.18
N SER A 14 -18.36 -9.26 22.40
CA SER A 14 -19.27 -9.00 23.54
C SER A 14 -18.75 -9.47 24.90
N LEU A 15 -17.66 -10.25 24.93
CA LEU A 15 -17.03 -10.75 26.16
C LEU A 15 -16.11 -9.71 26.81
N LEU A 16 -15.76 -8.64 26.10
CA LEU A 16 -14.87 -7.59 26.62
C LEU A 16 -15.67 -6.43 27.19
N SER A 17 -15.35 -6.03 28.41
CA SER A 17 -15.86 -4.77 28.96
C SER A 17 -15.27 -3.57 28.22
N GLU A 18 -15.96 -2.42 28.26
CA GLU A 18 -15.46 -1.20 27.63
C GLU A 18 -14.07 -0.80 28.15
N GLN A 19 -13.78 -1.02 29.44
CA GLN A 19 -12.45 -0.79 30.00
C GLN A 19 -11.38 -1.70 29.38
N GLN A 20 -11.69 -2.98 29.14
CA GLN A 20 -10.75 -3.92 28.49
C GLN A 20 -10.54 -3.57 27.01
N ARG A 21 -11.59 -3.12 26.31
CA ARG A 21 -11.50 -2.66 24.91
C ARG A 21 -10.58 -1.44 24.81
N VAL A 22 -10.73 -0.46 25.69
CA VAL A 22 -9.85 0.73 25.73
C VAL A 22 -8.41 0.34 26.02
N LYS A 23 -8.16 -0.51 27.03
CA LYS A 23 -6.80 -0.98 27.35
C LYS A 23 -6.15 -1.70 26.16
N THR A 24 -6.90 -2.55 25.46
CA THR A 24 -6.38 -3.29 24.30
C THR A 24 -6.08 -2.35 23.13
N ARG A 25 -6.95 -1.38 22.84
CA ARG A 25 -6.69 -0.34 21.83
C ARG A 25 -5.43 0.46 22.15
N MET A 26 -5.24 0.84 23.41
CA MET A 26 -4.05 1.56 23.87
C MET A 26 -2.78 0.71 23.73
N ALA A 27 -2.83 -0.55 24.15
CA ALA A 27 -1.71 -1.48 24.03
C ALA A 27 -1.30 -1.71 22.58
N VAL A 28 -2.27 -1.89 21.67
CA VAL A 28 -2.02 -1.99 20.23
C VAL A 28 -1.39 -0.72 19.70
N HIS A 29 -1.92 0.45 20.05
CA HIS A 29 -1.35 1.72 19.57
C HIS A 29 0.09 1.93 20.04
N ILE A 30 0.37 1.67 21.32
CA ILE A 30 1.73 1.73 21.88
C ILE A 30 2.64 0.69 21.22
N GLY A 31 2.14 -0.53 20.99
CA GLY A 31 2.89 -1.58 20.30
C GLY A 31 3.29 -1.18 18.88
N PHE A 32 2.36 -0.63 18.09
CA PHE A 32 2.65 -0.09 16.76
C PHE A 32 3.61 1.10 16.80
N ALA A 33 3.47 2.00 17.78
CA ALA A 33 4.38 3.13 17.95
C ALA A 33 5.82 2.64 18.24
N LEU A 34 6.00 1.73 19.19
CA LEU A 34 7.30 1.15 19.51
C LEU A 34 7.88 0.35 18.34
N PHE A 35 7.06 -0.42 17.63
CA PHE A 35 7.46 -1.15 16.44
C PHE A 35 7.95 -0.21 15.34
N LEU A 36 7.20 0.86 15.06
CA LEU A 36 7.58 1.87 14.06
C LEU A 36 8.87 2.59 14.47
N THR A 37 9.00 2.99 15.74
CA THR A 37 10.24 3.57 16.27
C THR A 37 11.42 2.61 16.11
N GLY A 38 11.22 1.32 16.41
CA GLY A 38 12.23 0.28 16.23
C GLY A 38 12.65 0.14 14.77
N LEU A 39 11.69 0.12 13.83
CA LEU A 39 11.97 0.12 12.39
C LEU A 39 12.76 1.35 11.97
N ILE A 40 12.40 2.55 12.45
CA ILE A 40 13.12 3.79 12.12
C ILE A 40 14.58 3.72 12.60
N ILE A 41 14.83 3.29 13.84
CA ILE A 41 16.19 3.15 14.39
C ILE A 41 16.97 2.09 13.61
N PHE A 42 16.35 0.94 13.32
CA PHE A 42 16.94 -0.15 12.55
C PHE A 42 17.35 0.31 11.14
N PHE A 43 16.44 0.97 10.41
CA PHE A 43 16.73 1.46 9.07
C PHE A 43 17.76 2.60 9.07
N ARG A 44 17.74 3.47 10.09
CA ARG A 44 18.77 4.50 10.28
C ARG A 44 20.16 3.89 10.50
N ALA A 45 20.25 2.78 11.22
CA ALA A 45 21.52 2.08 11.45
C ALA A 45 22.05 1.38 10.18
N ILE A 46 21.19 1.09 9.21
CA ILE A 46 21.53 0.35 7.99
C ILE A 46 21.73 1.25 6.77
N SER A 47 21.24 2.49 6.74
CA SER A 47 21.23 3.25 5.47
C SER A 47 21.34 4.77 5.53
N ASP A 48 22.24 5.26 4.65
CA ASP A 48 22.18 6.52 3.91
C ASP A 48 21.17 6.37 2.74
N GLU A 49 20.08 7.15 2.74
CA GLU A 49 19.04 7.40 1.72
C GLU A 49 18.32 6.24 0.96
N SER A 50 18.97 5.11 0.65
CA SER A 50 18.45 4.09 -0.28
C SER A 50 17.20 3.34 0.20
N VAL A 51 16.97 3.26 1.51
CA VAL A 51 15.81 2.55 2.09
C VAL A 51 14.52 3.33 1.88
N ILE A 52 14.56 4.66 2.02
CA ILE A 52 13.39 5.52 1.83
C ILE A 52 12.88 5.37 0.40
N ASN A 53 13.79 5.34 -0.58
CA ASN A 53 13.45 5.10 -1.98
C ASN A 53 12.79 3.73 -2.19
N LYS A 54 13.32 2.66 -1.58
CA LYS A 54 12.70 1.32 -1.65
C LYS A 54 11.29 1.29 -1.05
N LEU A 55 11.09 1.96 0.09
CA LEU A 55 9.77 2.09 0.70
C LEU A 55 8.78 2.82 -0.22
N PHE A 56 9.20 3.93 -0.83
CA PHE A 56 8.38 4.65 -1.80
C PHE A 56 8.08 3.82 -3.06
N THR A 57 9.04 3.02 -3.54
CA THR A 57 8.81 2.10 -4.66
C THR A 57 7.76 1.05 -4.31
N ILE A 58 7.85 0.42 -3.14
CA ILE A 58 6.86 -0.57 -2.69
C ILE A 58 5.49 0.07 -2.51
N ALA A 59 5.43 1.27 -1.91
CA ALA A 59 4.19 2.04 -1.81
C ALA A 59 3.60 2.39 -3.18
N GLY A 60 4.45 2.70 -4.17
CA GLY A 60 4.05 2.90 -5.56
C GLY A 60 3.35 1.68 -6.16
N TYR A 61 3.88 0.49 -5.89
CA TYR A 61 3.30 -0.76 -6.39
C TYR A 61 1.99 -1.15 -5.69
N THR A 62 1.83 -0.85 -4.40
CA THR A 62 0.61 -1.23 -3.65
C THR A 62 -0.50 -0.18 -3.75
N TYR A 63 -0.16 1.10 -3.75
CA TYR A 63 -1.14 2.19 -3.88
C TYR A 63 -1.53 2.46 -5.33
N GLY A 64 -0.74 2.02 -6.31
CA GLY A 64 -1.05 2.16 -7.74
C GLY A 64 -2.40 1.53 -8.11
N PRO A 65 -2.64 0.24 -7.80
CA PRO A 65 -3.90 -0.40 -8.14
C PRO A 65 -5.09 0.20 -7.40
N LEU A 66 -4.89 0.59 -6.13
CA LEU A 66 -5.93 1.25 -5.34
C LEU A 66 -6.31 2.60 -5.93
N LEU A 67 -5.32 3.38 -6.40
CA LEU A 67 -5.56 4.65 -7.08
C LEU A 67 -6.33 4.44 -8.39
N GLY A 68 -5.96 3.45 -9.19
CA GLY A 68 -6.64 3.13 -10.44
C GLY A 68 -8.09 2.68 -10.25
N LEU A 69 -8.35 1.79 -9.29
CA LEU A 69 -9.71 1.35 -8.95
C LEU A 69 -10.57 2.49 -8.40
N PHE A 70 -9.98 3.35 -7.56
CA PHE A 70 -10.67 4.52 -7.03
C PHE A 70 -11.02 5.53 -8.12
N ALA A 71 -10.08 5.82 -9.02
CA ALA A 71 -10.30 6.68 -10.18
C ALA A 71 -11.35 6.10 -11.14
N PHE A 72 -11.34 4.78 -11.37
CA PHE A 72 -12.32 4.10 -12.21
C PHE A 72 -13.74 4.25 -11.65
N GLY A 73 -13.91 4.00 -10.34
CA GLY A 73 -15.20 4.14 -9.68
C GLY A 73 -15.71 5.58 -9.61
N LEU A 74 -14.82 6.57 -9.58
CA LEU A 74 -15.19 7.99 -9.52
C LEU A 74 -15.49 8.59 -10.91
N LEU A 75 -14.72 8.23 -11.93
CA LEU A 75 -14.78 8.84 -13.27
C LEU A 75 -15.65 8.06 -14.26
N THR A 76 -15.96 6.80 -14.00
CA THR A 76 -16.81 5.98 -14.89
C THR A 76 -18.10 5.54 -14.22
N LYS A 77 -19.16 5.33 -15.02
CA LYS A 77 -20.44 4.76 -14.56
C LYS A 77 -20.48 3.23 -14.63
N ARG A 78 -19.35 2.59 -14.96
CA ARG A 78 -19.26 1.14 -15.17
C ARG A 78 -19.06 0.45 -13.82
N ILE A 79 -19.71 -0.69 -13.64
CA ILE A 79 -19.52 -1.51 -12.44
C ILE A 79 -18.26 -2.34 -12.65
N ALA A 80 -17.29 -2.18 -11.76
CA ALA A 80 -16.08 -3.00 -11.78
C ALA A 80 -16.45 -4.46 -11.46
N ASN A 81 -15.88 -5.42 -12.19
CA ASN A 81 -16.17 -6.83 -11.96
C ASN A 81 -15.28 -7.37 -10.83
N ASP A 82 -15.87 -7.63 -9.67
CA ASP A 82 -15.19 -8.12 -8.46
C ASP A 82 -14.32 -9.36 -8.69
N ARG A 83 -14.64 -10.20 -9.69
CA ARG A 83 -13.83 -11.38 -10.01
C ARG A 83 -12.56 -11.05 -10.80
N ILE A 84 -12.55 -9.96 -11.55
CA ILE A 84 -11.41 -9.57 -12.42
C ILE A 84 -10.46 -8.62 -11.68
N ILE A 85 -10.97 -7.83 -10.73
CA ILE A 85 -10.20 -6.84 -9.97
C ILE A 85 -8.91 -7.41 -9.35
N PRO A 86 -8.91 -8.57 -8.66
CA PRO A 86 -7.67 -9.10 -8.07
C PRO A 86 -6.60 -9.44 -9.12
N PHE A 87 -7.01 -9.92 -10.30
CA PHE A 87 -6.08 -10.22 -11.39
C PHE A 87 -5.46 -8.96 -11.96
N ILE A 88 -6.26 -7.91 -12.18
CA ILE A 88 -5.76 -6.59 -12.65
C ILE A 88 -4.81 -5.97 -11.62
N ALA A 89 -5.17 -6.05 -10.33
CA ALA A 89 -4.37 -5.49 -9.24
C ALA A 89 -3.00 -6.17 -9.06
N ILE A 90 -2.87 -7.45 -9.46
CA ILE A 90 -1.59 -8.17 -9.47
C ILE A 90 -0.86 -7.95 -10.80
N ALA A 91 -1.57 -7.96 -11.93
CA ALA A 91 -0.99 -7.79 -13.25
C ALA A 91 -0.37 -6.40 -13.43
N SER A 92 -0.98 -5.34 -12.90
CA SER A 92 -0.48 -3.97 -13.06
C SER A 92 0.92 -3.76 -12.43
N PRO A 93 1.20 -4.15 -11.17
CA PRO A 93 2.57 -4.11 -10.62
C PRO A 93 3.59 -4.89 -11.44
N ILE A 94 3.20 -6.06 -11.98
CA ILE A 94 4.08 -6.88 -12.82
C ILE A 94 4.41 -6.14 -14.12
N ILE A 95 3.40 -5.58 -14.78
CA ILE A 95 3.57 -4.79 -16.01
C ILE A 95 4.43 -3.55 -15.73
N CYS A 96 4.17 -2.83 -14.64
CA CYS A 96 4.98 -1.69 -14.21
C CYS A 96 6.43 -2.07 -13.92
N TYR A 97 6.66 -3.22 -13.30
CA TYR A 97 8.02 -3.71 -13.03
C TYR A 97 8.80 -3.92 -14.34
N PHE A 98 8.20 -4.61 -15.32
CA PHE A 98 8.82 -4.79 -16.63
C PHE A 98 9.02 -3.46 -17.37
N ILE A 99 8.04 -2.56 -17.34
CA ILE A 99 8.19 -1.24 -17.96
C ILE A 99 9.34 -0.47 -17.34
N ASN A 100 9.50 -0.50 -16.01
CA ASN A 100 10.61 0.15 -15.31
C ASN A 100 11.97 -0.49 -15.64
N GLU A 101 12.05 -1.81 -15.78
CA GLU A 101 13.29 -2.50 -16.15
C GLU A 101 13.74 -2.15 -17.58
N TYR A 102 12.80 -2.08 -18.52
CA TYR A 102 13.10 -1.74 -19.91
C TYR A 102 13.05 -0.23 -20.20
N SER A 103 12.67 0.62 -19.25
CA SER A 103 12.50 2.06 -19.49
C SER A 103 13.80 2.76 -19.87
N GLU A 104 14.93 2.35 -19.31
CA GLU A 104 16.23 2.92 -19.66
C GLU A 104 16.58 2.69 -21.14
N GLN A 105 16.12 1.57 -21.72
CA GLN A 105 16.33 1.24 -23.13
C GLN A 105 15.25 1.83 -24.04
N LEU A 106 13.99 1.85 -23.59
CA LEU A 106 12.83 2.29 -24.37
C LEU A 106 12.62 3.82 -24.36
N LEU A 107 13.05 4.51 -23.31
CA LEU A 107 12.79 5.94 -23.08
C LEU A 107 14.08 6.78 -22.99
N ASN A 108 15.16 6.37 -23.67
CA ASN A 108 16.44 7.08 -23.71
C ASN A 108 17.04 7.39 -22.31
N GLY A 109 17.08 6.40 -21.42
CA GLY A 109 17.67 6.54 -20.08
C GLY A 109 16.71 7.04 -18.99
N TYR A 110 15.42 7.12 -19.26
CA TYR A 110 14.43 7.48 -18.24
C TYR A 110 14.28 6.39 -17.16
N LYS A 111 14.42 6.79 -15.89
CA LYS A 111 14.20 5.90 -14.73
C LYS A 111 12.92 6.29 -14.02
N PHE A 112 11.97 5.37 -13.92
CA PHE A 112 10.77 5.63 -13.16
C PHE A 112 11.07 5.60 -11.66
N GLY A 113 10.73 6.69 -10.98
CA GLY A 113 10.73 6.78 -9.52
C GLY A 113 9.31 6.64 -8.97
N PHE A 114 8.84 7.69 -8.28
CA PHE A 114 7.49 7.74 -7.72
C PHE A 114 6.37 7.72 -8.77
N GLU A 115 6.67 8.16 -9.99
CA GLU A 115 5.73 8.19 -11.11
C GLU A 115 5.20 6.81 -11.52
N LEU A 116 5.90 5.75 -11.12
CA LEU A 116 5.45 4.37 -11.30
C LEU A 116 4.07 4.15 -10.65
N LEU A 117 3.76 4.88 -9.57
CA LEU A 117 2.43 4.91 -8.95
C LEU A 117 1.35 5.37 -9.94
N LEU A 118 1.61 6.46 -10.66
CA LEU A 118 0.66 7.04 -11.62
C LEU A 118 0.49 6.13 -12.83
N LEU A 119 1.58 5.57 -13.35
CA LEU A 119 1.54 4.60 -14.44
C LEU A 119 0.73 3.35 -14.04
N ASN A 120 0.96 2.85 -12.82
CA ASN A 120 0.26 1.68 -12.30
C ASN A 120 -1.24 1.94 -12.15
N GLY A 121 -1.62 3.09 -11.58
CA GLY A 121 -3.03 3.50 -11.48
C GLY A 121 -3.68 3.69 -12.83
N PHE A 122 -2.95 4.21 -13.81
CA PHE A 122 -3.44 4.34 -15.19
C PHE A 122 -3.71 2.97 -15.82
N ILE A 123 -2.80 2.01 -15.67
CA ILE A 123 -2.99 0.64 -16.19
C ILE A 123 -4.20 -0.05 -15.56
N VAL A 124 -4.48 0.19 -14.27
CA VAL A 124 -5.66 -0.40 -13.60
C VAL A 124 -6.97 0.30 -13.99
N PHE A 125 -6.92 1.57 -14.40
CA PHE A 125 -8.09 2.33 -14.81
C PHE A 125 -8.64 1.89 -16.18
N PHE A 126 -7.78 1.56 -17.13
CA PHE A 126 -8.15 1.19 -18.51
C PHE A 126 -8.44 -0.29 -18.67
#